data_AF-T0RKJ1-F1
#
_entry.id   AF-T0RKJ1-F1
#
_cell.length_a   1.000
_cell.length_b   1.000
_cell.length_c   1.000
_cell.angle_alpha   90.00
_cell.angle_beta   90.00
_cell.angle_gamma   90.00
#
_symmetry.space_group_name_H-M   'P 1'
#
loop_
_entity.id
_entity.type
_entity.pdbx_description
1 polymer ?
#
loop_
_entity_poly.entity_id
_entity_poly.type
_entity_poly.pdbx_seq_one_letter_code
_entity_poly.pdbx_strand_id
1 'polypeptide(L)'
;MRNLLVGMFMLLTAVSANAVNLAFKFDVTSSGNSMYACDAGLKHAKPAARVCYDRKDLQACSPAVACTTGDNCDCVCTGGGLGDTSISQDGEYRLDYFKASYANWTDNGEAATGVQSVKYTASKSNFRRAFNDSTKFAKQLTSLEFALGSERYGAEYFVDICFRATQIDYPSPNSYNNNDKLNWAIKGGVTVTDLGSDLAGQVFDFNNVNANNVYSSESYQNLSGLLVKGSIYCKAKGKTNPVLNYESAWTTFSDGQLKTLINKSTQEDLKGCYFRYSFKESNTTGVESVRKWKKQKARICTYSSVNEPLEE
;
A
#
# COMPACT_ATOMS: atom_id res chain seq x y z
N MET A 1 63.50 -86.01 19.26
CA MET A 1 62.95 -85.56 17.96
C MET A 1 61.45 -85.86 18.01
N ARG A 2 60.58 -84.89 18.32
CA ARG A 2 60.02 -83.83 17.45
C ARG A 2 59.06 -84.38 16.39
N ASN A 3 57.90 -83.70 16.28
CA ASN A 3 56.83 -83.74 15.26
C ASN A 3 55.64 -84.62 15.70
N LEU A 4 54.56 -84.12 16.32
CA LEU A 4 53.73 -82.93 16.08
C LEU A 4 53.05 -82.97 14.70
N LEU A 5 51.81 -83.46 14.67
CA LEU A 5 50.84 -83.19 13.61
C LEU A 5 49.46 -83.06 14.25
N VAL A 6 49.08 -81.79 14.40
CA VAL A 6 47.80 -81.29 14.91
C VAL A 6 46.75 -81.50 13.82
N GLY A 7 45.80 -82.40 14.06
CA GLY A 7 44.61 -82.60 13.24
C GLY A 7 43.62 -81.47 13.46
N MET A 8 43.66 -80.50 12.55
CA MET A 8 42.81 -79.32 12.49
C MET A 8 41.38 -79.71 12.12
N PHE A 9 40.49 -79.84 13.11
CA PHE A 9 39.04 -79.85 12.90
C PHE A 9 38.57 -78.38 12.86
N MET A 10 38.58 -77.76 11.68
CA MET A 10 37.87 -76.50 11.46
C MET A 10 36.37 -76.81 11.50
N LEU A 11 35.70 -76.53 12.62
CA LEU A 11 34.27 -76.25 12.61
C LEU A 11 34.05 -74.98 11.79
N LEU A 12 33.61 -75.14 10.54
CA LEU A 12 32.92 -74.11 9.78
C LEU A 12 31.56 -73.88 10.45
N THR A 13 31.53 -73.07 11.50
CA THR A 13 30.30 -72.40 11.92
C THR A 13 29.98 -71.38 10.82
N ALA A 14 29.12 -71.78 9.89
CA ALA A 14 28.41 -70.85 9.04
C ALA A 14 27.48 -70.01 9.93
N VAL A 15 28.02 -68.98 10.57
CA VAL A 15 27.21 -67.90 11.12
C VAL A 15 26.61 -67.21 9.90
N SER A 16 25.35 -67.53 9.63
CA SER A 16 24.50 -66.78 8.72
C SER A 16 24.53 -65.32 9.16
N ALA A 17 25.31 -64.50 8.47
CA ALA A 17 25.23 -63.06 8.57
C ALA A 17 23.84 -62.68 8.05
N ASN A 18 22.87 -62.57 8.94
CA ASN A 18 21.61 -61.88 8.68
C ASN A 18 21.98 -60.42 8.48
N ALA A 19 22.37 -60.04 7.26
CA ALA A 19 22.50 -58.66 6.88
C ALA A 19 21.08 -58.08 6.85
N VAL A 20 20.65 -57.53 7.99
CA VAL A 20 19.42 -56.74 8.07
C VAL A 20 19.71 -55.43 7.34
N ASN A 21 19.33 -55.39 6.07
CA ASN A 21 19.46 -54.21 5.22
C ASN A 21 18.22 -53.33 5.41
N LEU A 22 18.40 -52.18 6.04
CA LEU A 22 17.38 -51.14 6.16
C LEU A 22 17.69 -50.03 5.15
N ALA A 23 16.94 -49.99 4.06
CA ALA A 23 16.92 -48.87 3.14
C ALA A 23 15.67 -48.04 3.39
N PHE A 24 15.82 -46.74 3.64
CA PHE A 24 14.71 -45.80 3.75
C PHE A 24 14.85 -44.70 2.70
N LYS A 25 13.72 -44.30 2.13
CA LYS A 25 13.60 -43.14 1.25
C LYS A 25 12.71 -42.13 1.94
N PHE A 26 13.10 -40.86 1.91
CA PHE A 26 12.30 -39.76 2.38
C PHE A 26 12.31 -38.64 1.33
N ASP A 27 11.20 -37.91 1.26
CA ASP A 27 11.04 -36.76 0.38
C ASP A 27 11.00 -35.49 1.24
N VAL A 28 11.59 -34.40 0.74
CA VAL A 28 11.66 -33.11 1.45
C VAL A 28 11.05 -32.03 0.58
N THR A 29 10.11 -31.26 1.15
CA THR A 29 9.47 -30.11 0.50
C THR A 29 9.83 -28.82 1.25
N SER A 30 10.06 -27.72 0.52
CA SER A 30 10.37 -26.41 1.10
C SER A 30 9.63 -25.30 0.33
N SER A 31 9.08 -24.33 1.05
CA SER A 31 8.38 -23.17 0.46
C SER A 31 8.36 -22.00 1.44
N GLY A 32 8.72 -20.81 0.97
CA GLY A 32 8.67 -19.55 1.74
C GLY A 32 7.40 -18.73 1.48
N ASN A 33 7.12 -17.77 2.36
CA ASN A 33 6.10 -16.75 2.16
C ASN A 33 6.69 -15.52 1.43
N SER A 34 5.86 -14.68 0.83
CA SER A 34 6.32 -13.47 0.11
C SER A 34 5.37 -12.31 0.32
N MET A 35 5.90 -11.08 0.36
CA MET A 35 5.11 -9.86 0.56
C MET A 35 5.63 -8.71 -0.32
N TYR A 36 4.72 -8.03 -1.00
CA TYR A 36 5.05 -7.02 -2.00
C TYR A 36 3.87 -6.07 -2.24
N ALA A 37 4.15 -4.83 -2.65
CA ALA A 37 3.11 -3.93 -3.11
C ALA A 37 2.54 -4.45 -4.43
N CYS A 38 1.21 -4.58 -4.55
CA CYS A 38 0.60 -5.33 -5.65
C CYS A 38 -0.51 -4.60 -6.38
N ASP A 39 -1.00 -3.48 -5.86
CA ASP A 39 -1.93 -2.58 -6.55
C ASP A 39 -1.89 -1.20 -5.93
N ALA A 40 -2.37 -0.21 -6.67
CA ALA A 40 -2.58 1.14 -6.19
C ALA A 40 -3.74 1.76 -6.95
N GLY A 41 -4.40 2.74 -6.35
CA GLY A 41 -5.45 3.46 -7.05
C GLY A 41 -5.66 4.87 -6.55
N LEU A 42 -6.27 5.67 -7.42
CA LEU A 42 -6.57 7.08 -7.18
C LEU A 42 -7.96 7.43 -7.70
N LYS A 43 -8.70 8.18 -6.89
CA LYS A 43 -9.90 8.92 -7.30
C LYS A 43 -9.88 10.29 -6.64
N HIS A 44 -10.79 11.15 -7.06
CA HIS A 44 -10.99 12.46 -6.47
C HIS A 44 -12.47 12.63 -6.16
N ALA A 45 -12.80 12.88 -4.90
CA ALA A 45 -14.17 13.09 -4.49
C ALA A 45 -14.73 14.33 -5.18
N LYS A 46 -15.93 14.23 -5.77
CA LYS A 46 -16.57 15.40 -6.38
C LYS A 46 -16.77 16.46 -5.30
N PRO A 47 -16.28 17.69 -5.51
CA PRO A 47 -16.51 18.76 -4.54
C PRO A 47 -17.98 19.16 -4.50
N ALA A 48 -18.46 19.60 -3.34
CA ALA A 48 -19.88 19.89 -3.12
C ALA A 48 -20.38 21.12 -3.90
N ALA A 49 -19.55 22.16 -3.99
CA ALA A 49 -19.86 23.40 -4.68
C ALA A 49 -18.58 24.11 -5.12
N ARG A 50 -18.68 25.02 -6.10
CA ARG A 50 -17.60 25.95 -6.46
C ARG A 50 -17.20 26.81 -5.26
N VAL A 51 -15.91 27.10 -5.12
CA VAL A 51 -15.38 27.98 -4.07
C VAL A 51 -14.78 29.22 -4.72
N CYS A 52 -15.17 30.39 -4.24
CA CYS A 52 -14.65 31.68 -4.70
C CYS A 52 -13.98 32.40 -3.52
N TYR A 53 -12.82 33.00 -3.75
CA TYR A 53 -12.06 33.72 -2.72
C TYR A 53 -11.29 34.92 -3.28
N ASP A 54 -11.11 35.94 -2.46
CA ASP A 54 -10.30 37.10 -2.78
C ASP A 54 -8.81 36.75 -2.61
N ARG A 55 -7.97 37.06 -3.61
CA ARG A 55 -6.55 36.69 -3.59
C ARG A 55 -5.72 37.41 -2.52
N LYS A 56 -6.18 38.55 -1.99
CA LYS A 56 -5.44 39.34 -0.99
C LYS A 56 -5.66 38.81 0.41
N ASP A 57 -6.91 38.61 0.82
CA ASP A 57 -7.27 38.25 2.20
C ASP A 57 -7.78 36.81 2.35
N LEU A 58 -7.96 36.09 1.23
CA LEU A 58 -8.47 34.73 1.17
C LEU A 58 -9.89 34.58 1.76
N GLN A 59 -10.66 35.67 1.83
CA GLN A 59 -12.06 35.61 2.25
C GLN A 59 -12.96 35.17 1.11
N ALA A 60 -14.08 34.56 1.46
CA ALA A 60 -15.09 34.19 0.47
C ALA A 60 -15.61 35.44 -0.25
N CYS A 61 -15.76 35.35 -1.58
CA CYS A 61 -16.23 36.46 -2.41
C CYS A 61 -17.19 35.96 -3.50
N SER A 62 -17.88 36.88 -4.17
CA SER A 62 -18.66 36.57 -5.36
C SER A 62 -18.05 37.32 -6.54
N PRO A 63 -17.64 36.64 -7.64
CA PRO A 63 -17.02 37.32 -8.76
C PRO A 63 -18.06 38.24 -9.42
N ALA A 64 -17.70 39.50 -9.64
CA ALA A 64 -18.48 40.36 -10.52
C ALA A 64 -18.41 39.79 -11.95
N VAL A 65 -19.55 39.75 -12.65
CA VAL A 65 -19.65 39.17 -14.01
C VAL A 65 -18.80 39.93 -15.04
N ALA A 66 -18.48 41.20 -14.76
CA ALA A 66 -17.58 42.01 -15.55
C ALA A 66 -16.71 42.88 -14.63
N CYS A 67 -15.41 42.81 -14.85
CA CYS A 67 -14.43 43.69 -14.25
C CYS A 67 -14.28 44.94 -15.11
N THR A 68 -14.69 46.11 -14.62
CA THR A 68 -14.42 47.37 -15.30
C THR A 68 -13.07 47.94 -14.89
N THR A 69 -12.53 48.86 -15.69
CA THR A 69 -11.26 49.52 -15.39
C THR A 69 -11.38 50.29 -14.07
N GLY A 70 -10.64 49.86 -13.05
CA GLY A 70 -10.68 50.44 -11.70
C GLY A 70 -11.30 49.53 -10.64
N ASP A 71 -11.96 48.43 -11.03
CA ASP A 71 -12.53 47.47 -10.09
C ASP A 71 -11.46 46.57 -9.46
N ASN A 72 -11.66 46.24 -8.18
CA ASN A 72 -10.82 45.27 -7.48
C ASN A 72 -11.21 43.84 -7.86
N CYS A 73 -10.66 43.37 -8.97
CA CYS A 73 -10.95 42.06 -9.55
C CYS A 73 -10.09 40.92 -8.98
N ASP A 74 -10.02 40.87 -7.66
CA ASP A 74 -9.23 39.88 -6.93
C ASP A 74 -10.01 38.61 -6.57
N CYS A 75 -11.32 38.58 -6.81
CA CYS A 75 -12.15 37.40 -6.59
C CYS A 75 -11.91 36.35 -7.68
N VAL A 76 -11.35 35.20 -7.29
CA VAL A 76 -11.13 34.03 -8.16
C VAL A 76 -11.92 32.85 -7.66
N CYS A 77 -12.27 31.92 -8.55
CA CYS A 77 -13.06 30.74 -8.19
C CYS A 77 -12.48 29.46 -8.74
N THR A 78 -12.62 28.38 -7.97
CA THR A 78 -12.25 27.02 -8.38
C THR A 78 -13.13 26.53 -9.52
N GLY A 79 -12.59 25.78 -10.46
CA GLY A 79 -13.37 25.25 -11.58
C GLY A 79 -13.89 26.31 -12.56
N GLY A 80 -14.18 25.86 -13.79
CA GLY A 80 -14.26 26.67 -15.01
C GLY A 80 -15.12 27.94 -14.99
N GLY A 81 -14.64 28.92 -15.78
CA GLY A 81 -15.34 30.07 -16.38
C GLY A 81 -15.79 31.24 -15.49
N LEU A 82 -15.54 32.45 -15.98
CA LEU A 82 -16.06 33.70 -15.41
C LEU A 82 -17.57 33.77 -15.67
N GLY A 83 -18.38 33.90 -14.61
CA GLY A 83 -19.79 34.28 -14.72
C GLY A 83 -20.79 33.20 -15.14
N ASP A 84 -20.36 32.02 -15.55
CA ASP A 84 -21.28 30.96 -15.99
C ASP A 84 -21.38 29.83 -14.95
N THR A 85 -22.50 29.79 -14.23
CA THR A 85 -22.86 28.73 -13.28
C THR A 85 -23.17 27.40 -13.97
N SER A 86 -23.29 27.39 -15.31
CA SER A 86 -23.57 26.21 -16.13
C SER A 86 -22.31 25.48 -16.62
N ILE A 87 -21.13 26.09 -16.49
CA ILE A 87 -19.87 25.39 -16.79
C ILE A 87 -19.67 24.32 -15.73
N SER A 88 -19.63 23.07 -16.19
CA SER A 88 -19.46 21.91 -15.33
C SER A 88 -18.30 22.14 -14.38
N GLN A 89 -18.53 22.01 -13.07
CA GLN A 89 -17.53 22.03 -11.98
C GLN A 89 -16.55 20.84 -12.06
N ASP A 90 -16.29 20.37 -13.28
CA ASP A 90 -15.69 19.11 -13.62
C ASP A 90 -14.37 19.36 -14.33
N GLY A 91 -13.31 18.75 -13.82
CA GLY A 91 -12.01 18.76 -14.46
C GLY A 91 -10.84 18.79 -13.49
N GLU A 92 -11.04 19.30 -12.27
CA GLU A 92 -9.98 19.40 -11.25
C GLU A 92 -9.30 18.05 -10.99
N TYR A 93 -10.09 16.97 -10.93
CA TYR A 93 -9.59 15.60 -10.78
C TYR A 93 -8.60 15.15 -11.88
N ARG A 94 -8.57 15.81 -13.04
CA ARG A 94 -7.65 15.48 -14.14
C ARG A 94 -6.21 15.93 -13.86
N LEU A 95 -6.04 16.85 -12.92
CA LEU A 95 -4.73 17.31 -12.45
C LEU A 95 -4.12 16.35 -11.43
N ASP A 96 -4.95 15.52 -10.80
CA ASP A 96 -4.50 14.43 -9.95
C ASP A 96 -4.15 13.22 -10.80
N TYR A 97 -2.95 12.69 -10.60
CA TYR A 97 -2.53 11.46 -11.23
C TYR A 97 -1.62 10.65 -10.31
N PHE A 98 -1.48 9.37 -10.64
CA PHE A 98 -0.40 8.57 -10.09
C PHE A 98 0.42 7.92 -11.21
N LYS A 99 1.68 7.68 -10.91
CA LYS A 99 2.60 6.89 -11.73
C LYS A 99 2.98 5.65 -10.94
N ALA A 100 3.00 4.51 -11.62
CA ALA A 100 3.44 3.27 -11.03
C ALA A 100 4.34 2.53 -12.00
N SER A 101 5.47 2.03 -11.52
CA SER A 101 6.26 1.03 -12.23
C SER A 101 5.97 -0.34 -11.64
N TYR A 102 5.90 -1.36 -12.48
CA TYR A 102 5.55 -2.71 -12.06
C TYR A 102 6.16 -3.78 -12.94
N ALA A 103 6.22 -4.99 -12.43
CA ALA A 103 6.59 -6.19 -13.15
C ALA A 103 5.61 -7.32 -12.84
N ASN A 104 5.75 -8.46 -13.52
CA ASN A 104 5.17 -9.69 -13.02
C ASN A 104 5.79 -10.01 -11.66
N TRP A 105 5.00 -10.56 -10.75
CA TRP A 105 5.53 -11.09 -9.50
C TRP A 105 6.52 -12.23 -9.79
N THR A 106 7.64 -12.21 -9.09
CA THR A 106 8.72 -13.20 -9.13
C THR A 106 9.00 -13.69 -7.71
N ASP A 107 9.64 -14.84 -7.58
CA ASP A 107 9.91 -15.42 -6.26
C ASP A 107 10.93 -14.59 -5.47
N ASN A 108 11.00 -14.85 -4.15
CA ASN A 108 11.91 -14.10 -3.28
C ASN A 108 13.37 -14.22 -3.74
N GLY A 109 14.06 -13.09 -3.81
CA GLY A 109 15.46 -13.02 -4.23
C GLY A 109 15.65 -12.91 -5.75
N GLU A 110 14.58 -13.02 -6.54
CA GLU A 110 14.65 -12.79 -7.98
C GLU A 110 14.42 -11.32 -8.32
N ALA A 111 15.30 -10.77 -9.16
CA ALA A 111 15.13 -9.41 -9.66
C ALA A 111 13.90 -9.32 -10.58
N ALA A 112 13.09 -8.29 -10.38
CA ALA A 112 11.97 -7.99 -11.26
C ALA A 112 12.46 -7.69 -12.69
N THR A 113 11.99 -8.47 -13.67
CA THR A 113 12.29 -8.27 -15.09
C THR A 113 11.07 -7.73 -15.84
N GLY A 114 11.29 -7.12 -17.01
CA GLY A 114 10.20 -6.61 -17.85
C GLY A 114 9.39 -5.50 -17.17
N VAL A 115 10.06 -4.61 -16.44
CA VAL A 115 9.40 -3.50 -15.73
C VAL A 115 8.69 -2.59 -16.72
N GLN A 116 7.41 -2.35 -16.47
CA GLN A 116 6.54 -1.45 -17.22
C GLN A 116 6.14 -0.28 -16.34
N SER A 117 5.79 0.85 -16.96
CA SER A 117 5.30 2.02 -16.24
C SER A 117 3.93 2.44 -16.77
N VAL A 118 3.05 2.83 -15.85
CA VAL A 118 1.73 3.39 -16.16
C VAL A 118 1.58 4.74 -15.49
N LYS A 119 0.80 5.61 -16.13
CA LYS A 119 0.33 6.87 -15.57
C LYS A 119 -1.19 6.93 -15.73
N TYR A 120 -1.88 7.17 -14.62
CA TYR A 120 -3.33 7.30 -14.63
C TYR A 120 -3.75 8.56 -13.90
N THR A 121 -4.64 9.32 -14.53
CA THR A 121 -5.36 10.42 -13.87
C THR A 121 -6.41 9.86 -12.91
N ALA A 122 -6.78 10.63 -11.91
CA ALA A 122 -7.86 10.26 -11.01
C ALA A 122 -9.18 10.05 -11.79
N SER A 123 -10.11 9.36 -11.15
CA SER A 123 -11.49 9.20 -11.61
C SER A 123 -12.45 9.81 -10.56
N LYS A 124 -13.71 10.06 -10.92
CA LYS A 124 -14.69 10.75 -10.05
C LYS A 124 -15.42 9.81 -9.10
N SER A 125 -15.79 8.62 -9.57
CA SER A 125 -16.69 7.72 -8.85
C SER A 125 -15.96 6.48 -8.32
N ASN A 126 -15.19 5.84 -9.19
CA ASN A 126 -14.43 4.64 -8.88
C ASN A 126 -12.93 4.95 -8.86
N PHE A 127 -12.17 4.22 -8.05
CA PHE A 127 -10.72 4.26 -8.12
C PHE A 127 -10.25 3.85 -9.51
N ARG A 128 -9.41 4.68 -10.12
CA ARG A 128 -8.59 4.26 -11.25
C ARG A 128 -7.42 3.48 -10.66
N ARG A 129 -7.30 2.20 -11.02
CA ARG A 129 -6.36 1.25 -10.41
C ARG A 129 -5.22 0.92 -11.36
N ALA A 130 -4.08 0.52 -10.79
CA ALA A 130 -2.97 -0.02 -11.56
C ALA A 130 -3.37 -1.38 -12.18
N PHE A 131 -4.06 -2.22 -11.39
CA PHE A 131 -4.49 -3.55 -11.83
C PHE A 131 -5.93 -3.87 -11.41
N ASN A 132 -6.50 -4.89 -12.07
CA ASN A 132 -7.76 -5.49 -11.64
C ASN A 132 -7.54 -6.43 -10.45
N ASP A 133 -8.59 -6.66 -9.65
CA ASP A 133 -8.51 -7.55 -8.48
C ASP A 133 -8.10 -8.99 -8.83
N SER A 134 -8.49 -9.48 -10.00
CA SER A 134 -8.12 -10.83 -10.48
C SER A 134 -6.63 -10.97 -10.78
N THR A 135 -5.94 -9.87 -11.09
CA THR A 135 -4.53 -9.88 -11.53
C THR A 135 -3.56 -9.30 -10.50
N LYS A 136 -4.03 -8.66 -9.43
CA LYS A 136 -3.15 -7.96 -8.49
C LYS A 136 -2.08 -8.85 -7.86
N PHE A 137 -2.42 -10.10 -7.51
CA PHE A 137 -1.42 -11.03 -6.99
C PHE A 137 -0.37 -11.45 -8.03
N ALA A 138 -0.62 -11.29 -9.33
CA ALA A 138 0.35 -11.62 -10.38
C ALA A 138 1.33 -10.48 -10.68
N LYS A 139 1.17 -9.31 -10.04
CA LYS A 139 1.93 -8.09 -10.32
C LYS A 139 2.60 -7.59 -9.05
N GLN A 140 3.78 -7.00 -9.21
CA GLN A 140 4.48 -6.31 -8.13
C GLN A 140 4.79 -4.88 -8.56
N LEU A 141 4.45 -3.91 -7.71
CA LEU A 141 4.83 -2.52 -7.86
C LEU A 141 6.28 -2.35 -7.42
N THR A 142 7.09 -1.74 -8.27
CA THR A 142 8.49 -1.39 -7.99
C THR A 142 8.66 0.07 -7.63
N SER A 143 7.73 0.94 -8.07
CA SER A 143 7.64 2.32 -7.63
C SER A 143 6.20 2.82 -7.70
N LEU A 144 5.88 3.81 -6.86
CA LEU A 144 4.58 4.45 -6.81
C LEU A 144 4.75 5.92 -6.43
N GLU A 145 4.13 6.81 -7.20
CA GLU A 145 4.12 8.25 -6.95
C GLU A 145 2.70 8.77 -7.18
N PHE A 146 2.15 9.48 -6.19
CA PHE A 146 0.93 10.26 -6.34
C PHE A 146 1.29 11.74 -6.50
N ALA A 147 0.72 12.38 -7.51
CA ALA A 147 0.83 13.81 -7.75
C ALA A 147 -0.57 14.40 -7.73
N LEU A 148 -0.85 15.17 -6.67
CA LEU A 148 -2.17 15.73 -6.39
C LEU A 148 -2.15 17.22 -6.76
N GLY A 149 -2.56 17.51 -7.99
CA GLY A 149 -2.52 18.84 -8.60
C GLY A 149 -3.86 19.54 -8.65
N SER A 150 -4.92 18.93 -8.14
CA SER A 150 -6.24 19.54 -8.03
C SER A 150 -6.18 20.86 -7.25
N GLU A 151 -6.98 21.83 -7.68
CA GLU A 151 -7.14 23.13 -7.00
C GLU A 151 -7.68 22.96 -5.58
N ARG A 152 -8.45 21.89 -5.35
CA ARG A 152 -9.03 21.57 -4.05
C ARG A 152 -8.53 20.24 -3.51
N TYR A 153 -8.52 20.12 -2.19
CA TYR A 153 -8.38 18.83 -1.52
C TYR A 153 -9.60 17.95 -1.81
N GLY A 154 -9.37 16.65 -1.80
CA GLY A 154 -10.42 15.66 -2.06
C GLY A 154 -9.90 14.38 -2.70
N ALA A 155 -8.58 14.25 -2.88
CA ALA A 155 -8.00 13.02 -3.38
C ALA A 155 -8.22 11.87 -2.39
N GLU A 156 -8.63 10.73 -2.93
CA GLU A 156 -8.64 9.45 -2.22
C GLU A 156 -7.72 8.51 -2.98
N TYR A 157 -6.79 7.89 -2.26
CA TYR A 157 -5.82 6.98 -2.86
C TYR A 157 -5.54 5.80 -1.95
N PHE A 158 -5.05 4.71 -2.53
CA PHE A 158 -4.67 3.53 -1.76
C PHE A 158 -3.45 2.83 -2.35
N VAL A 159 -2.81 2.03 -1.51
CA VAL A 159 -1.83 1.02 -1.91
C VAL A 159 -2.23 -0.32 -1.28
N ASP A 160 -2.19 -1.38 -2.10
CA ASP A 160 -2.37 -2.75 -1.65
C ASP A 160 -1.02 -3.43 -1.47
N ILE A 161 -0.81 -4.05 -0.32
CA ILE A 161 0.32 -4.94 -0.05
C ILE A 161 -0.20 -6.37 -0.05
N CYS A 162 0.25 -7.18 -1.00
CA CYS A 162 -0.12 -8.60 -1.09
C CYS A 162 0.84 -9.45 -0.28
N PHE A 163 0.30 -10.46 0.37
CA PHE A 163 1.01 -11.54 1.05
C PHE A 163 0.63 -12.87 0.39
N ARG A 164 1.63 -13.64 -0.01
CA ARG A 164 1.49 -15.03 -0.45
C ARG A 164 2.02 -15.93 0.65
N ALA A 165 1.19 -16.85 1.13
CA ALA A 165 1.60 -17.85 2.09
C ALA A 165 2.43 -18.96 1.41
N THR A 166 3.00 -19.86 2.22
CA THR A 166 3.75 -21.01 1.71
C THR A 166 2.83 -21.95 0.92
N GLN A 167 3.41 -22.71 0.00
CA GLN A 167 2.68 -23.70 -0.81
C GLN A 167 2.51 -25.05 -0.10
N ILE A 168 3.17 -25.25 1.04
CA ILE A 168 3.05 -26.48 1.84
C ILE A 168 1.71 -26.43 2.57
N ASP A 169 0.87 -27.45 2.37
CA ASP A 169 -0.40 -27.57 3.09
C ASP A 169 -0.14 -27.99 4.53
N TYR A 170 -0.74 -27.25 5.47
CA TYR A 170 -0.72 -27.60 6.87
C TYR A 170 -2.06 -28.22 7.26
N PRO A 171 -2.06 -29.18 8.21
CA PRO A 171 -3.29 -29.74 8.75
C PRO A 171 -4.29 -28.65 9.15
N SER A 172 -5.58 -28.92 8.97
CA SER A 172 -6.62 -28.00 9.42
C SER A 172 -6.53 -27.76 10.95
N PRO A 173 -7.06 -26.64 11.47
CA PRO A 173 -7.06 -26.35 12.91
C PRO A 173 -7.77 -27.41 13.76
N ASN A 174 -8.58 -28.27 13.13
CA ASN A 174 -9.35 -29.33 13.78
C ASN A 174 -8.70 -30.71 13.66
N SER A 175 -7.58 -30.84 12.95
CA SER A 175 -6.84 -32.10 12.77
C SER A 175 -5.54 -32.18 13.57
N TYR A 176 -5.08 -31.07 14.16
CA TYR A 176 -4.00 -31.12 15.15
C TYR A 176 -4.54 -31.77 16.44
N ASN A 177 -3.94 -32.89 16.83
CA ASN A 177 -4.26 -33.60 18.07
C ASN A 177 -3.65 -32.92 19.32
N ASN A 178 -2.89 -31.84 19.12
CA ASN A 178 -2.21 -31.04 20.13
C ASN A 178 -2.50 -29.54 19.93
N ASN A 179 -1.99 -28.70 20.85
CA ASN A 179 -2.20 -27.25 20.82
C ASN A 179 -1.40 -26.53 19.70
N ASP A 180 -0.62 -27.26 18.89
CA ASP A 180 0.26 -26.77 17.80
C ASP A 180 -0.52 -26.30 16.55
N LYS A 181 -1.58 -25.53 16.76
CA LYS A 181 -2.34 -24.93 15.67
C LYS A 181 -1.55 -23.75 15.13
N LEU A 182 -1.52 -23.61 13.80
CA LEU A 182 -1.08 -22.37 13.16
C LEU A 182 -1.76 -21.18 13.84
N ASN A 183 -1.02 -20.09 14.05
CA ASN A 183 -1.58 -18.89 14.61
C ASN A 183 -0.93 -17.66 13.97
N TRP A 184 -1.45 -17.22 12.83
CA TRP A 184 -0.91 -16.06 12.15
C TRP A 184 -1.23 -14.78 12.91
N ALA A 185 -0.20 -14.11 13.45
CA ALA A 185 -0.28 -12.75 13.94
C ALA A 185 -0.13 -11.76 12.78
N ILE A 186 -1.19 -10.99 12.52
CA ILE A 186 -1.29 -10.09 11.38
C ILE A 186 -1.34 -8.65 11.87
N LYS A 187 -0.31 -7.87 11.51
CA LYS A 187 -0.19 -6.45 11.90
C LYS A 187 -0.04 -5.58 10.66
N GLY A 188 -0.62 -4.39 10.73
CA GLY A 188 -0.57 -3.41 9.67
C GLY A 188 -0.60 -1.99 10.21
N GLY A 189 0.23 -1.12 9.67
CA GLY A 189 0.33 0.27 10.08
C GLY A 189 0.96 1.16 9.02
N VAL A 190 0.90 2.47 9.25
CA VAL A 190 1.45 3.48 8.33
C VAL A 190 2.18 4.57 9.08
N THR A 191 3.19 5.15 8.44
CA THR A 191 3.75 6.46 8.80
C THR A 191 3.62 7.40 7.62
N VAL A 192 3.48 8.69 7.90
CA VAL A 192 3.53 9.78 6.92
C VAL A 192 4.50 10.81 7.46
N THR A 193 5.53 11.13 6.68
CA THR A 193 6.58 12.08 7.05
C THR A 193 6.60 13.20 6.03
N ASP A 194 6.48 14.44 6.50
CA ASP A 194 6.67 15.60 5.63
C ASP A 194 8.14 15.70 5.18
N LEU A 195 8.34 16.00 3.90
CA LEU A 195 9.64 16.20 3.25
C LEU A 195 9.82 17.65 2.78
N GLY A 196 8.83 18.51 3.00
CA GLY A 196 8.80 19.89 2.52
C GLY A 196 9.39 20.87 3.53
N SER A 197 9.29 20.58 4.83
CA SER A 197 9.79 21.43 5.93
C SER A 197 11.30 21.71 5.84
N ASP A 198 12.11 20.74 5.44
CA ASP A 198 13.57 20.89 5.23
C ASP A 198 13.92 21.81 4.04
N LEU A 199 12.93 22.12 3.19
CA LEU A 199 13.07 22.94 1.98
C LEU A 199 12.18 24.20 2.03
N ALA A 200 11.56 24.49 3.17
CA ALA A 200 10.59 25.57 3.34
C ALA A 200 11.28 26.95 3.40
N GLY A 201 10.54 28.00 3.01
CA GLY A 201 10.97 29.40 3.18
C GLY A 201 11.54 30.09 1.93
N GLN A 202 11.59 29.41 0.78
CA GLN A 202 11.99 30.06 -0.47
C GLN A 202 10.92 31.03 -0.98
N VAL A 203 11.36 32.11 -1.63
CA VAL A 203 10.48 33.08 -2.30
C VAL A 203 10.35 32.68 -3.76
N PHE A 204 9.12 32.70 -4.28
CA PHE A 204 8.90 32.48 -5.71
C PHE A 204 9.39 33.70 -6.49
N ASP A 205 10.29 33.47 -7.43
CA ASP A 205 10.72 34.49 -8.39
C ASP A 205 10.44 33.98 -9.80
N PHE A 206 9.44 34.59 -10.45
CA PHE A 206 9.04 34.24 -11.82
C PHE A 206 10.17 34.45 -12.83
N ASN A 207 11.12 35.34 -12.54
CA ASN A 207 12.25 35.66 -13.42
C ASN A 207 13.47 34.78 -13.14
N ASN A 208 13.50 34.05 -12.02
CA ASN A 208 14.61 33.18 -11.65
C ASN A 208 14.21 31.70 -11.75
N VAL A 209 14.46 31.15 -12.94
CA VAL A 209 14.09 29.78 -13.37
C VAL A 209 14.65 28.67 -12.44
N ASN A 210 15.58 29.00 -11.55
CA ASN A 210 16.27 28.01 -10.72
C ASN A 210 15.63 27.76 -9.34
N ALA A 211 14.60 28.52 -8.93
CA ALA A 211 13.89 28.35 -7.65
C ALA A 211 12.38 28.04 -7.83
N ASN A 212 12.04 27.24 -8.85
CA ASN A 212 10.63 26.97 -9.25
C ASN A 212 9.80 26.19 -8.22
N ASN A 213 10.38 25.75 -7.10
CA ASN A 213 9.68 25.03 -6.06
C ASN A 213 9.72 25.83 -4.75
N VAL A 214 8.59 26.44 -4.40
CA VAL A 214 8.39 26.98 -3.06
C VAL A 214 7.65 25.96 -2.22
N TYR A 215 8.23 25.55 -1.10
CA TYR A 215 7.63 24.58 -0.19
C TYR A 215 6.87 25.25 0.96
N SER A 216 5.76 24.63 1.35
CA SER A 216 4.98 25.01 2.53
C SER A 216 5.76 24.71 3.80
N SER A 217 5.64 25.58 4.81
CA SER A 217 6.13 25.30 6.17
C SER A 217 5.16 24.40 6.96
N GLU A 218 3.88 24.41 6.59
CA GLU A 218 2.89 23.48 7.13
C GLU A 218 2.93 22.16 6.37
N SER A 219 2.82 21.07 7.11
CA SER A 219 2.90 19.72 6.59
C SER A 219 1.69 19.34 5.73
N TYR A 220 1.89 18.43 4.79
CA TYR A 220 0.82 17.91 3.93
C TYR A 220 -0.38 17.38 4.73
N GLN A 221 -0.14 16.62 5.81
CA GLN A 221 -1.20 15.95 6.56
C GLN A 221 -2.13 16.95 7.25
N ASN A 222 -1.57 18.06 7.76
CA ASN A 222 -2.33 19.11 8.41
C ASN A 222 -3.15 19.89 7.39
N LEU A 223 -2.51 20.37 6.32
CA LEU A 223 -3.18 21.20 5.31
C LEU A 223 -4.24 20.45 4.52
N SER A 224 -4.03 19.16 4.24
CA SER A 224 -5.02 18.33 3.54
C SER A 224 -6.09 17.75 4.47
N GLY A 225 -5.91 17.81 5.80
CA GLY A 225 -6.77 17.11 6.75
C GLY A 225 -6.76 15.59 6.54
N LEU A 226 -5.57 15.01 6.32
CA LEU A 226 -5.40 13.64 5.87
C LEU A 226 -5.98 12.62 6.86
N LEU A 227 -6.86 11.76 6.37
CA LEU A 227 -7.38 10.60 7.08
C LEU A 227 -6.80 9.32 6.50
N VAL A 228 -6.51 8.36 7.38
CA VAL A 228 -5.99 7.04 7.02
C VAL A 228 -6.90 5.92 7.48
N LYS A 229 -6.90 4.81 6.75
CA LYS A 229 -7.65 3.59 7.07
C LYS A 229 -6.88 2.36 6.61
N GLY A 230 -6.88 1.31 7.41
CA GLY A 230 -6.35 0.01 7.04
C GLY A 230 -7.48 -0.98 6.81
N SER A 231 -7.31 -1.86 5.83
CA SER A 231 -8.17 -3.03 5.66
C SER A 231 -7.34 -4.25 5.31
N ILE A 232 -7.84 -5.42 5.66
CA ILE A 232 -7.21 -6.69 5.34
C ILE A 232 -8.24 -7.69 4.89
N TYR A 233 -7.88 -8.42 3.84
CA TYR A 233 -8.62 -9.56 3.33
C TYR A 233 -7.67 -10.74 3.24
N CYS A 234 -8.01 -11.85 3.89
CA CYS A 234 -7.25 -13.10 3.82
C CYS A 234 -8.13 -14.26 3.38
N LYS A 235 -7.54 -15.14 2.57
CA LYS A 235 -8.16 -16.38 2.12
C LYS A 235 -7.31 -17.56 2.58
N ALA A 236 -7.94 -18.58 3.13
CA ALA A 236 -7.28 -19.84 3.48
C ALA A 236 -7.27 -20.81 2.30
N LYS A 237 -6.35 -21.77 2.31
CA LYS A 237 -6.31 -22.88 1.36
C LYS A 237 -7.58 -23.73 1.51
N GLY A 238 -8.07 -24.26 0.39
CA GLY A 238 -9.31 -25.05 0.34
C GLY A 238 -10.62 -24.28 0.63
N LYS A 239 -10.57 -23.02 1.09
CA LYS A 239 -11.78 -22.23 1.38
C LYS A 239 -12.14 -21.30 0.23
N THR A 240 -13.43 -21.15 -0.07
CA THR A 240 -13.92 -20.21 -1.11
C THR A 240 -14.02 -18.79 -0.57
N ASN A 241 -14.56 -18.65 0.64
CA ASN A 241 -14.80 -17.38 1.32
C ASN A 241 -13.56 -16.88 2.07
N PRO A 242 -13.44 -15.57 2.33
CA PRO A 242 -12.40 -15.04 3.20
C PRO A 242 -12.51 -15.59 4.62
N VAL A 243 -11.36 -15.85 5.24
CA VAL A 243 -11.25 -16.19 6.66
C VAL A 243 -11.03 -14.95 7.53
N LEU A 244 -10.53 -13.87 6.94
CA LEU A 244 -10.42 -12.57 7.58
C LEU A 244 -10.87 -11.50 6.59
N ASN A 245 -11.80 -10.67 7.01
CA ASN A 245 -12.23 -9.47 6.31
C ASN A 245 -12.44 -8.36 7.35
N TYR A 246 -11.47 -7.47 7.46
CA TYR A 246 -11.46 -6.43 8.47
C TYR A 246 -11.14 -5.07 7.86
N GLU A 247 -11.79 -4.04 8.38
CA GLU A 247 -11.56 -2.65 8.02
C GLU A 247 -11.52 -1.82 9.32
N SER A 248 -10.50 -0.98 9.46
CA SER A 248 -10.40 -0.01 10.57
C SER A 248 -11.32 1.18 10.31
N ALA A 249 -11.61 1.97 11.35
CA ALA A 249 -12.19 3.29 11.13
C ALA A 249 -11.19 4.23 10.43
N TRP A 250 -11.71 5.25 9.75
CA TRP A 250 -10.89 6.39 9.34
C TRP A 250 -10.37 7.13 10.58
N THR A 251 -9.09 7.46 10.59
CA THR A 251 -8.45 8.13 11.71
C THR A 251 -7.50 9.21 11.22
N THR A 252 -7.36 10.27 12.01
CA THR A 252 -6.39 11.33 11.75
C THR A 252 -4.98 10.85 12.02
N PHE A 253 -4.03 11.59 11.44
CA PHE A 253 -2.63 11.27 11.43
C PHE A 253 -1.81 12.49 11.85
N SER A 254 -0.84 12.30 12.74
CA SER A 254 0.16 13.32 13.12
C SER A 254 1.49 13.00 12.46
N ASP A 255 2.23 14.03 12.03
CA ASP A 255 3.51 13.85 11.32
C ASP A 255 4.48 12.92 12.06
N GLY A 256 5.09 11.98 11.33
CA GLY A 256 6.06 11.01 11.84
C GLY A 256 5.50 9.90 12.75
N GLN A 257 4.22 9.95 13.16
CA GLN A 257 3.66 8.96 14.08
C GLN A 257 3.38 7.61 13.40
N LEU A 258 3.87 6.49 13.94
CA LEU A 258 3.39 5.18 13.50
C LEU A 258 1.95 4.95 13.95
N LYS A 259 1.03 4.82 13.00
CA LYS A 259 -0.37 4.48 13.25
C LYS A 259 -0.61 3.01 12.99
N THR A 260 -0.85 2.22 14.04
CA THR A 260 -1.31 0.84 13.92
C THR A 260 -2.79 0.83 13.52
N LEU A 261 -3.10 0.19 12.39
CA LEU A 261 -4.44 0.15 11.81
C LEU A 261 -5.02 -1.26 11.81
N ILE A 262 -4.17 -2.28 11.78
CA ILE A 262 -4.55 -3.69 11.73
C ILE A 262 -3.79 -4.42 12.84
N ASN A 263 -4.54 -5.12 13.68
CA ASN A 263 -4.02 -6.04 14.69
C ASN A 263 -5.03 -7.20 14.80
N LYS A 264 -4.76 -8.29 14.08
CA LYS A 264 -5.65 -9.44 13.96
C LYS A 264 -4.84 -10.73 14.04
N SER A 265 -5.53 -11.83 14.28
CA SER A 265 -4.95 -13.16 14.16
C SER A 265 -5.92 -14.15 13.53
N THR A 266 -5.38 -15.24 13.01
CA THR A 266 -6.17 -16.35 12.48
C THR A 266 -5.38 -17.65 12.58
N GLN A 267 -6.07 -18.74 12.89
CA GLN A 267 -5.46 -20.06 12.98
C GLN A 267 -5.49 -20.85 11.67
N GLU A 268 -5.93 -20.22 10.59
CA GLU A 268 -6.20 -20.86 9.31
C GLU A 268 -4.92 -21.05 8.49
N ASP A 269 -4.83 -22.13 7.70
CA ASP A 269 -3.77 -22.29 6.71
C ASP A 269 -4.01 -21.32 5.55
N LEU A 270 -3.32 -20.18 5.58
CA LEU A 270 -3.52 -19.10 4.64
C LEU A 270 -3.05 -19.50 3.24
N LYS A 271 -3.82 -19.09 2.21
CA LYS A 271 -3.36 -19.06 0.82
C LYS A 271 -2.68 -17.72 0.51
N GLY A 272 -3.23 -16.64 1.06
CA GLY A 272 -2.70 -15.30 0.91
C GLY A 272 -3.62 -14.24 1.49
N CYS A 273 -3.08 -13.04 1.64
CA CYS A 273 -3.79 -11.85 2.10
C CYS A 273 -3.48 -10.66 1.21
N TYR A 274 -4.33 -9.63 1.24
CA TYR A 274 -3.90 -8.29 0.88
C TYR A 274 -4.30 -7.29 1.96
N PHE A 275 -3.37 -6.41 2.29
CA PHE A 275 -3.57 -5.23 3.12
C PHE A 275 -3.87 -4.09 2.18
N ARG A 276 -4.88 -3.27 2.49
CA ARG A 276 -5.13 -2.02 1.78
C ARG A 276 -5.02 -0.86 2.74
N TYR A 277 -4.05 0.01 2.48
CA TYR A 277 -3.88 1.28 3.17
C TYR A 277 -4.52 2.36 2.31
N SER A 278 -5.61 2.93 2.82
CA SER A 278 -6.37 4.00 2.14
C SER A 278 -6.12 5.33 2.82
N PHE A 279 -6.01 6.37 2.00
CA PHE A 279 -5.74 7.73 2.38
C PHE A 279 -6.81 8.61 1.75
N LYS A 280 -7.29 9.59 2.49
CA LYS A 280 -8.33 10.52 2.04
C LYS A 280 -8.00 11.91 2.54
N GLU A 281 -7.82 12.84 1.62
CA GLU A 281 -7.81 14.25 1.93
C GLU A 281 -9.23 14.70 2.35
N SER A 282 -9.30 15.73 3.18
CA SER A 282 -10.58 16.36 3.51
C SER A 282 -11.25 16.95 2.25
N ASN A 283 -12.58 16.91 2.22
CA ASN A 283 -13.41 17.53 1.18
C ASN A 283 -14.35 18.50 1.87
N THR A 284 -13.77 19.53 2.49
CA THR A 284 -14.51 20.58 3.20
C THR A 284 -15.13 21.55 2.20
N THR A 285 -16.05 22.40 2.68
CA THR A 285 -16.63 23.49 1.90
C THR A 285 -15.88 24.79 2.14
N GLY A 286 -15.89 25.70 1.16
CA GLY A 286 -15.29 27.03 1.31
C GLY A 286 -13.78 27.05 1.07
N VAL A 287 -13.13 28.16 1.45
CA VAL A 287 -11.73 28.45 1.09
C VAL A 287 -10.73 27.46 1.69
N GLU A 288 -11.08 26.82 2.80
CA GLU A 288 -10.27 25.76 3.42
C GLU A 288 -10.10 24.53 2.52
N SER A 289 -11.04 24.31 1.58
CA SER A 289 -10.93 23.22 0.61
C SER A 289 -9.87 23.49 -0.46
N VAL A 290 -9.40 24.73 -0.62
CA VAL A 290 -8.47 25.13 -1.68
C VAL A 290 -7.04 24.77 -1.28
N ARG A 291 -6.35 24.03 -2.15
CA ARG A 291 -4.94 23.69 -1.99
C ARG A 291 -4.09 24.96 -2.06
N LYS A 292 -3.15 25.09 -1.12
CA LYS A 292 -2.23 26.22 -1.11
C LYS A 292 -1.24 26.11 -2.27
N TRP A 293 -0.80 27.26 -2.81
CA TRP A 293 0.11 27.31 -3.95
C TRP A 293 1.49 26.70 -3.67
N LYS A 294 1.99 26.84 -2.43
CA LYS A 294 3.27 26.26 -2.03
C LYS A 294 3.20 24.72 -2.06
N LYS A 295 4.22 24.09 -2.65
CA LYS A 295 4.32 22.63 -2.74
C LYS A 295 4.41 22.00 -1.36
N GLN A 296 3.75 20.87 -1.21
CA GLN A 296 3.91 19.97 -0.08
C GLN A 296 4.43 18.64 -0.62
N LYS A 297 5.26 17.94 0.15
CA LYS A 297 5.74 16.63 -0.25
C LYS A 297 5.77 15.76 0.98
N ALA A 298 5.09 14.64 0.95
CA ALA A 298 5.10 13.67 2.02
C ALA A 298 5.61 12.32 1.52
N ARG A 299 6.28 11.58 2.41
CA ARG A 299 6.59 10.17 2.24
C ARG A 299 5.64 9.35 3.09
N ILE A 300 5.03 8.34 2.48
CA ILE A 300 4.19 7.38 3.18
C ILE A 300 4.95 6.05 3.23
N CYS A 301 5.12 5.50 4.43
CA CYS A 301 5.64 4.16 4.61
C CYS A 301 4.54 3.26 5.16
N THR A 302 4.37 2.09 4.56
CA THR A 302 3.43 1.07 5.03
C THR A 302 4.18 -0.07 5.67
N TYR A 303 3.71 -0.55 6.82
CA TYR A 303 4.29 -1.63 7.59
C TYR A 303 3.28 -2.74 7.66
N SER A 304 3.55 -3.87 7.01
CA SER A 304 2.67 -5.04 7.03
C SER A 304 3.46 -6.24 7.52
N SER A 305 2.85 -7.09 8.35
CA SER A 305 3.47 -8.35 8.77
C SER A 305 2.41 -9.44 8.93
N VAL A 306 2.78 -10.66 8.56
CA VAL A 306 2.03 -11.90 8.75
C VAL A 306 3.03 -12.92 9.26
N ASN A 307 3.06 -13.12 10.57
CA ASN A 307 4.06 -13.94 11.23
C ASN A 307 3.38 -14.99 12.10
N GLU A 308 3.96 -16.17 12.20
CA GLU A 308 3.66 -17.10 13.28
C GLU A 308 4.43 -16.61 14.54
N PRO A 309 3.74 -16.26 15.63
CA PRO A 309 4.41 -15.85 16.86
C PRO A 309 5.16 -17.05 17.43
N LEU A 310 6.32 -16.76 18.04
CA LEU A 310 7.03 -17.77 18.82
C LEU A 310 6.13 -18.20 19.97
N GLU A 311 6.12 -19.50 20.29
CA GLU A 311 5.55 -19.98 21.55
C GLU A 311 6.33 -19.29 22.69
N GLU A 312 5.59 -18.62 23.58
CA GLU A 312 6.13 -18.05 24.83
C GLU A 312 6.33 -19.15 25.88
#